data_AF-A0A398BPU2-F1
#
_entry.id   AF-A0A398BPU2-F1
#
_cell.length_a   1.000
_cell.length_b   1.000
_cell.length_c   1.000
_cell.angle_alpha   90.00
_cell.angle_beta   90.00
_cell.angle_gamma   90.00
#
_symmetry.space_group_name_H-M   'P 1'
#
loop_
_entity.id
_entity.type
_entity.pdbx_description
1 polymer ?
#
loop_
_entity_poly.entity_id
_entity_poly.type
_entity_poly.pdbx_seq_one_letter_code
_entity_poly.pdbx_strand_id
1 'polypeptide(L)'
;MPSRVRLSVMGFPLKRRCDRGNTAVMLRQSRAPAVVRPAVILTRPAAQSARFATQLRARLGEGFDILTAPLMAPEFPATRLPDGPFSALILTSGTALEALPHLTGALPRRAYCVGHRTAEAARALGLDAVSADGDAEALLALLLDQRPEGGLLHLHGEAPRGDLVARLMAAGVAAEGLCVYRQRALPLTQAATARLAQPGPVAFPVFSPQTAEQLVIALASLPTLTAMLHFAAISRATAAPLLRSCLGPVDVAARPEAAAMLDVLDPLPWDNPRLEARGSND
;
A
#
# COMPACT_ATOMS: atom_id res chain seq x y z
N MET A 1 -1.48 -21.68 18.79
CA MET A 1 -0.65 -20.45 18.88
C MET A 1 -0.14 -20.14 17.47
N PRO A 2 -0.46 -18.99 16.86
CA PRO A 2 0.11 -18.64 15.57
C PRO A 2 1.57 -18.18 15.78
N SER A 3 2.51 -18.87 15.13
CA SER A 3 3.94 -18.63 15.24
C SER A 3 4.33 -17.38 14.46
N ARG A 4 4.81 -16.35 15.17
CA ARG A 4 5.52 -15.20 14.55
C ARG A 4 6.87 -15.69 14.04
N VAL A 5 7.16 -15.46 12.76
CA VAL A 5 8.47 -15.77 12.17
C VAL A 5 9.25 -14.47 12.05
N ARG A 6 10.15 -14.22 13.01
CA ARG A 6 11.09 -13.10 12.99
C ARG A 6 12.36 -13.53 12.27
N LEU A 7 12.74 -12.82 11.21
CA LEU A 7 13.98 -13.07 10.46
C LEU A 7 15.03 -12.05 10.93
N SER A 8 16.13 -12.51 11.51
CA SER A 8 17.25 -11.66 11.96
C SER A 8 18.47 -11.87 11.07
N VAL A 9 19.17 -10.79 10.73
CA VAL A 9 20.50 -10.82 10.12
C VAL A 9 21.54 -10.79 11.25
N MET A 10 22.52 -11.71 11.23
CA MET A 10 23.66 -11.75 12.17
C MET A 10 24.81 -10.88 11.64
N GLY A 11 25.41 -10.05 12.50
CA GLY A 11 26.69 -9.37 12.25
C GLY A 11 27.71 -9.77 13.32
N PHE A 12 28.95 -10.04 12.92
CA PHE A 12 30.10 -10.43 13.76
C PHE A 12 31.07 -9.23 13.98
N PRO A 13 31.95 -9.27 15.00
CA PRO A 13 32.43 -8.09 15.74
C PRO A 13 33.84 -7.59 15.35
N LEU A 14 34.15 -6.34 15.70
CA LEU A 14 35.51 -5.78 15.70
C LEU A 14 35.94 -5.35 17.13
N LYS A 15 37.23 -5.52 17.41
CA LYS A 15 37.90 -5.47 18.73
C LYS A 15 38.22 -4.06 19.25
N ARG A 16 37.98 -3.88 20.57
CA ARG A 16 38.65 -3.09 21.65
C ARG A 16 39.69 -2.00 21.29
N ARG A 17 39.60 -0.82 21.95
CA ARG A 17 40.38 -0.43 23.16
C ARG A 17 40.02 0.97 23.72
N CYS A 18 40.35 1.11 25.00
CA CYS A 18 40.15 2.15 26.02
C CYS A 18 40.92 3.46 25.79
N ASP A 19 40.42 4.61 26.28
CA ASP A 19 41.11 5.41 27.32
C ASP A 19 40.34 6.65 27.84
N ARG A 20 40.66 6.98 29.10
CA ARG A 20 40.04 7.94 30.03
C ARG A 20 40.40 9.40 29.70
N GLY A 21 39.51 10.33 30.06
CA GLY A 21 39.83 11.76 30.15
C GLY A 21 38.74 12.52 30.92
N ASN A 22 39.11 13.07 32.07
CA ASN A 22 38.24 13.80 33.01
C ASN A 22 38.40 15.30 32.75
N THR A 23 37.37 15.99 32.24
CA THR A 23 37.36 17.46 32.15
C THR A 23 35.98 17.97 32.53
N ALA A 24 35.92 18.68 33.65
CA ALA A 24 34.74 19.38 34.13
C ALA A 24 34.33 20.48 33.14
N VAL A 25 33.22 20.26 32.43
CA VAL A 25 32.55 21.28 31.63
C VAL A 25 31.18 21.53 32.26
N MET A 26 30.93 22.78 32.61
CA MET A 26 29.61 23.32 32.98
C MET A 26 28.52 22.69 32.10
N LEU A 27 27.68 21.84 32.71
CA LEU A 27 26.51 21.27 32.07
C LEU A 27 25.51 22.39 31.82
N ARG A 28 25.53 22.92 30.59
CA ARG A 28 24.39 23.62 30.00
C ARG A 28 23.17 22.74 30.26
N GLN A 29 22.26 23.18 31.12
CA GLN A 29 21.09 22.40 31.52
C GLN A 29 20.41 21.85 30.26
N SER A 30 20.62 20.56 30.02
CA SER A 30 20.00 19.85 28.92
C SER A 30 18.50 19.92 29.17
N ARG A 31 17.76 20.68 28.36
CA ARG A 31 16.32 20.44 28.23
C ARG A 31 16.18 18.94 27.99
N ALA A 32 15.47 18.24 28.89
CA ALA A 32 15.09 16.87 28.62
C ALA A 32 14.49 16.85 27.20
N PRO A 33 14.96 15.96 26.30
CA PRO A 33 14.40 15.90 24.96
C PRO A 33 12.89 15.73 25.12
N ALA A 34 12.10 16.58 24.46
CA ALA A 34 10.66 16.41 24.41
C ALA A 34 10.39 14.95 24.06
N VAL A 35 9.64 14.24 24.89
CA VAL A 35 9.39 12.81 24.71
C VAL A 35 8.64 12.64 23.40
N VAL A 36 9.36 12.28 22.33
CA VAL A 36 8.78 12.08 21.01
C VAL A 36 7.96 10.80 21.08
N ARG A 37 6.65 10.91 20.91
CA ARG A 37 5.74 9.77 20.96
C ARG A 37 6.09 8.77 19.85
N PRO A 38 6.00 7.46 20.12
CA PRO A 38 6.04 6.44 19.07
C PRO A 38 5.04 6.73 17.96
N ALA A 39 5.32 6.29 16.74
CA ALA A 39 4.41 6.51 15.62
C ALA A 39 4.20 5.25 14.77
N VAL A 40 3.01 5.16 14.17
CA VAL A 40 2.69 4.22 13.08
C VAL A 40 2.43 5.02 11.82
N ILE A 41 3.20 4.76 10.76
CA ILE A 41 3.04 5.44 9.48
C ILE A 41 2.34 4.52 8.48
N LEU A 42 1.15 4.92 8.03
CA LEU A 42 0.31 4.16 7.10
C LEU A 42 0.56 4.61 5.67
N THR A 43 1.08 3.69 4.85
CA THR A 43 1.52 3.98 3.47
C THR A 43 0.51 3.62 2.38
N ARG A 44 -0.68 3.16 2.77
CA ARG A 44 -1.78 2.80 1.87
C ARG A 44 -2.59 4.02 1.43
N PRO A 45 -3.43 3.90 0.38
CA PRO A 45 -4.40 4.94 0.03
C PRO A 45 -5.24 5.41 1.23
N ALA A 46 -5.54 6.70 1.28
CA ALA A 46 -6.11 7.38 2.45
C ALA A 46 -7.35 6.67 3.04
N ALA A 47 -8.30 6.24 2.20
CA ALA A 47 -9.49 5.52 2.66
C ALA A 47 -9.17 4.16 3.32
N GLN A 48 -8.16 3.45 2.82
CA GLN A 48 -7.72 2.17 3.40
C GLN A 48 -6.93 2.41 4.69
N SER A 49 -6.08 3.43 4.71
CA SER A 49 -5.34 3.87 5.91
C SER A 49 -6.29 4.29 7.03
N ALA A 50 -7.35 5.03 6.73
CA ALA A 50 -8.36 5.42 7.73
C ALA A 50 -9.03 4.22 8.39
N ARG A 51 -9.47 3.23 7.60
CA ARG A 51 -10.07 1.99 8.15
C ARG A 51 -9.10 1.23 9.04
N PHE A 52 -7.85 1.08 8.59
CA PHE A 52 -6.83 0.38 9.37
C PHE A 52 -6.45 1.15 10.64
N ALA A 53 -6.38 2.49 10.60
CA ALA A 53 -6.15 3.33 11.77
C ALA A 53 -7.24 3.14 12.84
N THR A 54 -8.51 3.06 12.44
CA THR A 54 -9.62 2.75 13.35
C THR A 54 -9.43 1.38 14.01
N GLN A 55 -9.09 0.36 13.22
CA GLN A 55 -8.83 -0.99 13.76
C GLN A 55 -7.63 -1.01 14.71
N LEU A 56 -6.57 -0.27 14.38
CA LEU A 56 -5.36 -0.18 15.20
C LEU A 56 -5.64 0.48 16.55
N ARG A 57 -6.35 1.60 16.59
CA ARG A 57 -6.77 2.25 17.84
C ARG A 57 -7.70 1.36 18.67
N ALA A 58 -8.66 0.71 18.03
CA ALA A 58 -9.57 -0.20 18.72
C ALA A 58 -8.84 -1.39 19.36
N ARG A 59 -7.71 -1.83 18.77
CA ARG A 59 -6.93 -2.97 19.25
C ARG A 59 -5.87 -2.59 20.29
N LEU A 60 -5.16 -1.49 20.07
CA LEU A 60 -3.94 -1.14 20.83
C LEU A 60 -4.11 0.07 21.75
N GLY A 61 -5.25 0.76 21.68
CA GLY A 61 -5.51 1.95 22.47
C GLY A 61 -4.75 3.18 21.99
N GLU A 62 -4.41 4.04 22.94
CA GLU A 62 -3.72 5.33 22.74
C GLU A 62 -2.23 5.21 23.13
N GLY A 63 -1.48 6.32 23.02
CA GLY A 63 -0.07 6.39 23.43
C GLY A 63 0.92 6.54 22.27
N PHE A 64 0.45 6.42 21.04
CA PHE A 64 1.24 6.60 19.83
C PHE A 64 0.50 7.45 18.79
N ASP A 65 1.25 8.03 17.87
CA ASP A 65 0.70 8.82 16.77
C ASP A 65 0.46 7.93 15.54
N ILE A 66 -0.62 8.20 14.80
CA ILE A 66 -0.88 7.55 13.50
C ILE A 66 -0.77 8.61 12.41
N LEU A 67 0.21 8.47 11.53
CA LEU A 67 0.40 9.35 10.39
C LEU A 67 0.01 8.63 9.11
N THR A 68 -0.77 9.29 8.25
CA THR A 68 -1.11 8.77 6.93
C THR A 68 -0.17 9.39 5.90
N ALA A 69 0.57 8.54 5.18
CA ALA A 69 1.51 8.94 4.14
C ALA A 69 1.45 7.98 2.95
N PRO A 70 0.36 8.04 2.14
CA PRO A 70 0.21 7.16 0.98
C PRO A 70 1.40 7.31 0.04
N LEU A 71 2.01 6.20 -0.35
CA LEU A 71 3.18 6.21 -1.26
C LEU A 71 2.81 6.06 -2.72
N MET A 72 1.52 5.83 -3.01
CA MET A 72 1.00 5.69 -4.35
C MET A 72 -0.39 6.28 -4.41
N ALA A 73 -0.72 6.87 -5.55
CA ALA A 73 -2.07 7.27 -5.91
C ALA A 73 -2.33 6.95 -7.38
N PRO A 74 -3.59 6.65 -7.76
CA PRO A 74 -3.95 6.61 -9.16
C PRO A 74 -3.77 8.00 -9.78
N GLU A 75 -3.20 8.02 -10.99
CA GLU A 75 -3.12 9.18 -11.86
C GLU A 75 -3.96 8.90 -13.11
N PHE A 76 -4.79 9.86 -13.47
CA PHE A 76 -5.75 9.77 -14.56
C PHE A 76 -5.32 10.73 -15.68
N PRO A 77 -4.51 10.28 -16.65
CA PRO A 77 -4.15 11.11 -17.79
C PRO A 77 -5.39 11.45 -18.62
N ALA A 78 -5.35 12.58 -19.33
CA ALA A 78 -6.36 12.86 -20.35
C ALA A 78 -6.20 11.82 -21.47
N THR A 79 -7.25 11.05 -21.74
CA THR A 79 -7.20 9.94 -22.70
C THR A 79 -8.33 10.05 -23.70
N ARG A 80 -8.00 10.00 -24.99
CA ARG A 80 -9.00 9.90 -26.06
C ARG A 80 -9.41 8.45 -26.22
N LEU A 81 -10.71 8.21 -26.29
CA LEU A 81 -11.25 6.88 -26.61
C LEU A 81 -10.84 6.49 -28.03
N PRO A 82 -10.52 5.20 -28.27
CA PRO A 82 -10.28 4.70 -29.61
C PRO A 82 -11.53 4.89 -30.49
N ASP A 83 -11.32 5.10 -31.78
CA ASP A 83 -12.40 5.18 -32.76
C ASP A 83 -12.89 3.75 -33.07
N GLY A 84 -14.18 3.50 -32.88
CA GLY A 84 -14.77 2.19 -33.16
C GLY A 84 -16.20 2.07 -32.61
N PRO A 85 -17.02 1.16 -33.15
CA PRO A 85 -18.36 0.92 -32.63
C PRO A 85 -18.26 0.11 -31.33
N PHE A 86 -17.89 0.78 -30.24
CA PHE A 86 -17.96 0.19 -28.90
C PHE A 86 -19.40 0.25 -28.39
N SER A 87 -19.97 -0.90 -28.08
CA SER A 87 -21.35 -1.01 -27.59
C SER A 87 -21.41 -1.03 -26.06
N ALA A 88 -20.34 -1.45 -25.40
CA ALA A 88 -20.27 -1.48 -23.94
C ALA A 88 -18.85 -1.30 -23.40
N LEU A 89 -18.80 -0.79 -22.17
CA LEU A 89 -17.59 -0.74 -21.36
C LEU A 89 -17.43 -2.04 -20.56
N ILE A 90 -16.19 -2.46 -20.33
CA ILE A 90 -15.85 -3.45 -19.31
C ILE A 90 -15.14 -2.73 -18.16
N LEU A 91 -15.62 -2.93 -16.94
CA LEU A 91 -15.14 -2.27 -15.72
C LEU A 91 -14.78 -3.31 -14.65
N THR A 92 -13.49 -3.58 -14.49
CA THR A 92 -12.99 -4.57 -13.51
C THR A 92 -12.56 -3.95 -12.19
N SER A 93 -12.55 -2.61 -12.08
CA SER A 93 -12.16 -1.87 -10.88
C SER A 93 -12.97 -0.58 -10.76
N GLY A 94 -13.35 -0.21 -9.54
CA GLY A 94 -13.94 1.10 -9.25
C GLY A 94 -13.00 2.26 -9.60
N THR A 95 -11.68 2.05 -9.59
CA THR A 95 -10.71 3.07 -9.99
C THR A 95 -10.84 3.46 -11.47
N ALA A 96 -11.28 2.54 -12.34
CA ALA A 96 -11.51 2.89 -13.75
C ALA A 96 -12.67 3.88 -13.91
N LEU A 97 -13.64 3.90 -12.99
CA LEU A 97 -14.74 4.86 -13.00
C LEU A 97 -14.27 6.27 -12.66
N GLU A 98 -13.29 6.39 -11.76
CA GLU A 98 -12.65 7.68 -11.42
C GLU A 98 -11.94 8.30 -12.64
N ALA A 99 -11.59 7.50 -13.65
CA ALA A 99 -10.97 7.99 -14.88
C ALA A 99 -11.98 8.61 -15.86
N LEU A 100 -13.29 8.32 -15.76
CA LEU A 100 -14.30 8.74 -16.74
C LEU A 100 -14.30 10.26 -17.03
N PRO A 101 -14.17 11.16 -16.03
CA PRO A 101 -14.11 12.60 -16.27
C PRO A 101 -12.89 13.04 -17.10
N HIS A 102 -11.85 12.21 -17.19
CA HIS A 102 -10.62 12.46 -17.94
C HIS A 102 -10.65 11.88 -19.36
N LEU A 103 -11.73 11.19 -19.72
CA LEU A 103 -11.90 10.59 -21.04
C LEU A 103 -12.57 11.57 -22.01
N THR A 104 -12.12 11.53 -23.26
CA THR A 104 -12.70 12.31 -24.35
C THR A 104 -13.17 11.38 -25.47
N GLY A 105 -14.34 11.67 -26.04
CA GLY A 105 -15.01 10.83 -27.04
C GLY A 105 -16.38 10.33 -26.56
N ALA A 106 -17.07 9.59 -27.42
CA ALA A 106 -18.38 9.04 -27.09
C ALA A 106 -18.22 7.77 -26.25
N LEU A 107 -18.60 7.84 -24.97
CA LEU A 107 -18.65 6.66 -24.10
C LEU A 107 -19.91 5.83 -24.41
N PRO A 108 -19.79 4.49 -24.52
CA PRO A 108 -20.94 3.61 -24.53
C PRO A 108 -21.75 3.74 -23.24
N ARG A 109 -23.07 3.66 -23.33
CA ARG A 109 -23.95 3.71 -22.15
C ARG A 109 -23.92 2.42 -21.34
N ARG A 110 -23.82 1.26 -21.99
CA ARG A 110 -23.82 -0.06 -21.36
C ARG A 110 -22.45 -0.32 -20.71
N ALA A 111 -22.45 -0.90 -19.51
CA ALA A 111 -21.22 -1.33 -18.85
C ALA A 111 -21.36 -2.71 -18.20
N TYR A 112 -20.35 -3.54 -18.32
CA TYR A 112 -20.24 -4.83 -17.64
C TYR A 112 -19.20 -4.75 -16.53
N CYS A 113 -19.62 -5.04 -15.31
CA CYS A 113 -18.82 -4.88 -14.11
C CYS A 113 -18.56 -6.23 -13.43
N VAL A 114 -17.36 -6.44 -12.93
CA VAL A 114 -17.01 -7.65 -12.17
C VAL A 114 -17.90 -7.84 -10.94
N GLY A 115 -18.00 -6.81 -10.09
CA GLY A 115 -18.70 -6.90 -8.81
C GLY A 115 -19.77 -5.84 -8.62
N HIS A 116 -20.69 -6.12 -7.68
CA HIS A 116 -21.86 -5.29 -7.41
C HIS A 116 -21.51 -3.83 -7.11
N ARG A 117 -20.49 -3.60 -6.26
CA ARG A 117 -20.04 -2.25 -5.89
C ARG A 117 -19.57 -1.42 -7.09
N THR A 118 -18.90 -2.04 -8.05
CA THR A 118 -18.47 -1.35 -9.27
C THR A 118 -19.67 -1.01 -10.15
N ALA A 119 -20.66 -1.91 -10.26
CA ALA A 119 -21.88 -1.66 -11.01
C ALA A 119 -22.72 -0.54 -10.37
N GLU A 120 -22.86 -0.51 -9.05
CA GLU A 120 -23.54 0.59 -8.34
C GLU A 120 -22.87 1.93 -8.59
N ALA A 121 -21.54 2.00 -8.46
CA ALA A 121 -20.78 3.21 -8.75
C ALA A 121 -20.91 3.65 -10.21
N ALA A 122 -20.92 2.70 -11.15
CA ALA A 122 -21.14 2.99 -12.57
C ALA A 122 -22.54 3.57 -12.84
N ARG A 123 -23.58 3.00 -12.21
CA ARG A 123 -24.96 3.52 -12.31
C ARG A 123 -25.10 4.91 -11.70
N ALA A 124 -24.42 5.18 -10.59
CA ALA A 124 -24.39 6.52 -10.00
C ALA A 124 -23.78 7.57 -10.93
N LEU A 125 -22.94 7.15 -11.89
CA LEU A 125 -22.36 7.98 -12.94
C LEU A 125 -23.17 7.98 -14.25
N GLY A 126 -24.37 7.39 -14.24
CA GLY A 126 -25.31 7.40 -15.37
C GLY A 126 -25.11 6.28 -16.40
N LEU A 127 -24.25 5.29 -16.13
CA LEU A 127 -24.08 4.11 -16.98
C LEU A 127 -25.20 3.07 -16.72
N ASP A 128 -25.61 2.37 -17.77
CA ASP A 128 -26.46 1.18 -17.69
C ASP A 128 -25.57 -0.03 -17.35
N ALA A 129 -25.27 -0.20 -16.06
CA ALA A 129 -24.30 -1.20 -15.61
C ALA A 129 -24.93 -2.53 -15.19
N VAL A 130 -24.37 -3.63 -15.69
CA VAL A 130 -24.68 -5.01 -15.31
C VAL A 130 -23.52 -5.56 -14.48
N SER A 131 -23.82 -6.26 -13.38
CA SER A 131 -22.80 -6.94 -12.58
C SER A 131 -22.78 -8.43 -12.92
N ALA A 132 -21.58 -9.00 -13.03
CA ALA A 132 -21.37 -10.44 -13.08
C ALA A 132 -21.43 -11.13 -11.69
N ASP A 133 -21.59 -10.33 -10.63
CA ASP A 133 -21.67 -10.78 -9.23
C ASP A 133 -20.55 -11.74 -8.80
N GLY A 134 -19.32 -11.46 -9.24
CA GLY A 134 -18.21 -12.36 -9.00
C GLY A 134 -16.85 -11.75 -9.27
N ASP A 135 -15.99 -12.52 -9.92
CA ASP A 135 -14.64 -12.14 -10.31
C ASP A 135 -14.50 -11.98 -11.84
N ALA A 136 -13.26 -11.96 -12.33
CA ALA A 136 -12.99 -11.86 -13.77
C ALA A 136 -13.52 -13.08 -14.55
N GLU A 137 -13.59 -14.26 -13.94
CA GLU A 137 -14.11 -15.48 -14.58
C GLU A 137 -15.62 -15.41 -14.73
N ALA A 138 -16.32 -14.98 -13.68
CA ALA A 138 -17.77 -14.74 -13.74
C ALA A 138 -18.11 -13.70 -14.82
N LEU A 139 -17.32 -12.61 -14.90
CA LEU A 139 -17.50 -11.60 -15.93
C LEU A 139 -17.25 -12.14 -17.35
N LEU A 140 -16.21 -12.96 -17.54
CA LEU A 140 -15.97 -13.59 -18.83
C LEU A 140 -17.15 -14.50 -19.21
N ALA A 141 -17.60 -15.36 -18.30
CA ALA A 141 -18.72 -16.27 -18.55
C ALA A 141 -19.98 -15.49 -18.94
N LEU A 142 -20.30 -14.40 -18.23
CA LEU A 142 -21.41 -13.50 -18.57
C LEU A 142 -21.30 -12.95 -20.00
N LEU A 143 -20.12 -12.46 -20.39
CA LEU A 143 -19.90 -11.87 -21.71
C LEU A 143 -19.95 -12.92 -22.84
N LEU A 144 -19.49 -14.15 -22.58
CA LEU A 144 -19.55 -15.25 -23.54
C LEU A 144 -20.95 -15.85 -23.70
N ASP A 145 -21.78 -15.77 -22.65
CA ASP A 145 -23.19 -16.16 -22.68
C ASP A 145 -24.02 -15.10 -23.43
N GLN A 146 -23.89 -13.83 -23.06
CA GLN A 146 -24.68 -12.75 -23.65
C GLN A 146 -24.26 -12.36 -25.07
N ARG A 147 -22.98 -12.55 -25.42
CA ARG A 147 -22.38 -12.14 -26.70
C ARG A 147 -22.87 -10.77 -27.20
N PRO A 148 -22.58 -9.66 -26.48
CA PRO A 148 -23.05 -8.35 -26.87
C PRO A 148 -22.64 -8.01 -28.31
N GLU A 149 -23.57 -7.45 -29.09
CA GLU A 149 -23.26 -6.95 -30.42
C GLU A 149 -22.34 -5.73 -30.34
N GLY A 150 -21.37 -5.60 -31.25
CA GLY A 150 -20.39 -4.51 -31.26
C GLY A 150 -19.15 -4.78 -30.39
N GLY A 151 -18.21 -3.84 -30.39
CA GLY A 151 -16.95 -3.96 -29.65
C GLY A 151 -17.12 -3.68 -28.15
N LEU A 152 -16.33 -4.37 -27.32
CA LEU A 152 -16.23 -4.12 -25.88
C LEU A 152 -14.97 -3.32 -25.57
N LEU A 153 -15.08 -2.25 -24.80
CA LEU A 153 -13.92 -1.46 -24.38
C LEU A 153 -13.61 -1.69 -22.91
N HIS A 154 -12.50 -2.36 -22.62
CA HIS A 154 -12.03 -2.61 -21.25
C HIS A 154 -11.20 -1.45 -20.73
N LEU A 155 -11.76 -0.69 -19.80
CA LEU A 155 -11.03 0.36 -19.09
C LEU A 155 -10.22 -0.26 -17.96
N HIS A 156 -8.89 -0.15 -18.03
CA HIS A 156 -7.98 -0.75 -17.06
C HIS A 156 -6.84 0.18 -16.64
N GLY A 157 -6.10 -0.22 -15.62
CA GLY A 157 -4.86 0.45 -15.23
C GLY A 157 -3.66 -0.09 -16.01
N GLU A 158 -2.53 0.61 -15.96
CA GLU A 158 -1.28 0.26 -16.69
C GLU A 158 -0.83 -1.20 -16.55
N ALA A 159 -1.09 -1.83 -15.39
CA ALA A 159 -0.88 -3.25 -15.17
C ALA A 159 -2.25 -3.95 -14.96
N PRO A 160 -2.95 -4.36 -16.03
CA PRO A 160 -4.19 -5.11 -15.91
C PRO A 160 -3.93 -6.47 -15.25
N ARG A 161 -4.90 -6.93 -14.45
CA ARG A 161 -4.88 -8.28 -13.87
C ARG A 161 -5.54 -9.25 -14.84
N GLY A 162 -4.80 -10.24 -15.29
CA GLY A 162 -5.27 -11.24 -16.25
C GLY A 162 -5.31 -10.72 -17.69
N ASP A 163 -5.91 -11.53 -18.56
CA ASP A 163 -5.87 -11.44 -20.01
C ASP A 163 -7.29 -11.40 -20.62
N LEU A 164 -8.24 -10.80 -19.90
CA LEU A 164 -9.67 -10.78 -20.24
C LEU A 164 -9.94 -10.40 -21.70
N VAL A 165 -9.29 -9.34 -22.21
CA VAL A 165 -9.43 -8.91 -23.62
C VAL A 165 -8.97 -9.99 -24.58
N ALA A 166 -7.80 -10.60 -24.35
CA ALA A 166 -7.28 -11.65 -25.21
C ALA A 166 -8.19 -12.89 -25.21
N ARG A 167 -8.76 -13.23 -24.05
CA ARG A 167 -9.69 -14.36 -23.91
C ARG A 167 -11.03 -14.12 -24.61
N LEU A 168 -11.57 -12.90 -24.53
CA LEU A 168 -12.77 -12.51 -25.28
C LEU A 168 -12.51 -12.59 -26.80
N MET A 169 -11.39 -12.05 -27.26
CA MET A 169 -10.98 -12.11 -28.67
C MET A 169 -10.82 -13.56 -29.16
N ALA A 170 -10.18 -14.44 -28.36
CA ALA A 170 -10.02 -15.85 -28.68
C ALA A 170 -11.36 -16.61 -28.78
N ALA A 171 -12.40 -16.14 -28.07
CA ALA A 171 -13.75 -16.69 -28.12
C ALA A 171 -14.66 -16.05 -29.19
N GLY A 172 -14.10 -15.13 -30.00
CA GLY A 172 -14.81 -14.45 -31.08
C GLY A 172 -15.62 -13.23 -30.64
N VAL A 173 -15.39 -12.69 -29.45
CA VAL A 173 -16.00 -11.44 -28.96
C VAL A 173 -15.02 -10.29 -29.16
N ALA A 174 -15.41 -9.28 -29.95
CA ALA A 174 -14.57 -8.12 -30.22
C ALA A 174 -14.34 -7.31 -28.93
N ALA A 175 -13.09 -7.14 -28.53
CA ALA A 175 -12.72 -6.39 -27.34
C ALA A 175 -11.39 -5.66 -27.52
N GLU A 176 -11.28 -4.47 -26.92
CA GLU A 176 -10.07 -3.66 -26.87
C GLU A 176 -9.79 -3.19 -25.44
N GLY A 177 -8.52 -3.13 -25.05
CA GLY A 177 -8.10 -2.61 -23.75
C GLY A 177 -7.65 -1.15 -23.86
N LEU A 178 -8.12 -0.31 -22.94
CA LEU A 178 -7.69 1.07 -22.81
C LEU A 178 -7.13 1.32 -21.39
N CYS A 179 -5.85 1.67 -21.33
CA CYS A 179 -5.22 2.12 -20.10
C CYS A 179 -5.69 3.54 -19.77
N VAL A 180 -6.49 3.69 -18.71
CA VAL A 180 -7.09 4.98 -18.30
C VAL A 180 -6.55 5.51 -16.97
N TYR A 181 -5.73 4.72 -16.29
CA TYR A 181 -5.02 5.18 -15.10
C TYR A 181 -3.70 4.45 -14.91
N ARG A 182 -2.76 5.10 -14.24
CA ARG A 182 -1.52 4.49 -13.77
C ARG A 182 -1.31 4.72 -12.28
N GLN A 183 -0.46 3.93 -11.64
CA GLN A 183 -0.08 4.18 -10.26
C GLN A 183 1.11 5.13 -10.24
N ARG A 184 0.93 6.33 -9.70
CA ARG A 184 2.00 7.31 -9.54
C ARG A 184 2.57 7.22 -8.13
N ALA A 185 3.89 7.14 -8.04
CA ALA A 185 4.60 7.22 -6.77
C ALA A 185 4.42 8.60 -6.11
N LEU A 186 4.26 8.61 -4.81
CA LEU A 186 4.17 9.82 -3.99
C LEU A 186 5.35 9.86 -3.01
N PRO A 187 5.92 11.04 -2.75
CA PRO A 187 6.86 11.19 -1.65
C PRO A 187 6.16 10.98 -0.30
N LEU A 188 6.93 10.67 0.74
CA LEU A 188 6.43 10.74 2.11
C LEU A 188 5.88 12.15 2.41
N THR A 189 4.81 12.21 3.19
CA THR A 189 4.22 13.50 3.58
C THR A 189 5.18 14.29 4.46
N GLN A 190 5.05 15.62 4.48
CA GLN A 190 5.89 16.47 5.33
C GLN A 190 5.84 16.05 6.81
N ALA A 191 4.66 15.66 7.30
CA ALA A 191 4.49 15.17 8.67
C ALA A 191 5.24 13.86 8.92
N ALA A 192 5.18 12.91 7.99
CA ALA A 192 5.94 11.65 8.08
C ALA A 192 7.45 11.90 8.02
N THR A 193 7.91 12.73 7.10
CA THR A 193 9.32 13.13 6.97
C THR A 193 9.83 13.81 8.25
N ALA A 194 9.09 14.77 8.80
CA ALA A 194 9.44 15.44 10.05
C ALA A 194 9.51 14.46 11.23
N ARG A 195 8.58 13.50 11.30
CA ARG A 195 8.60 12.46 12.34
C ARG A 195 9.80 11.54 12.20
N LEU A 196 10.18 11.15 10.99
CA LEU A 196 11.32 10.25 10.73
C LEU A 196 12.68 10.91 11.00
N ALA A 197 12.75 12.23 10.96
CA ALA A 197 13.92 13.02 11.35
C ALA A 197 14.10 13.16 12.88
N GLN A 198 13.14 12.69 13.68
CA GLN A 198 13.22 12.71 15.14
C GLN A 198 13.55 11.31 15.69
N PRO A 199 14.30 11.22 16.81
CA PRO A 199 14.55 9.93 17.46
C PRO A 199 13.25 9.30 17.97
N GLY A 200 13.30 7.99 18.20
CA GLY A 200 12.19 7.20 18.72
C GLY A 200 11.60 6.21 17.71
N PRO A 201 10.74 5.29 18.17
CA PRO A 201 10.26 4.17 17.38
C PRO A 201 9.19 4.57 16.37
N VAL A 202 9.30 4.03 15.16
CA VAL A 202 8.31 4.19 14.08
C VAL A 202 8.02 2.85 13.42
N ALA A 203 6.75 2.43 13.41
CA ALA A 203 6.31 1.19 12.77
C ALA A 203 5.62 1.46 11.42
N PHE A 204 5.89 0.58 10.45
CA PHE A 204 5.30 0.60 9.11
C PHE A 204 4.59 -0.72 8.81
N PRO A 205 3.24 -0.77 8.87
CA PRO A 205 2.49 -1.88 8.32
C PRO A 205 2.39 -1.75 6.79
N VAL A 206 3.00 -2.71 6.09
CA VAL A 206 3.15 -2.72 4.63
C VAL A 206 2.36 -3.87 4.01
N PHE A 207 1.51 -3.55 3.03
CA PHE A 207 0.45 -4.43 2.53
C PHE A 207 0.66 -4.91 1.08
N SER A 208 1.74 -4.52 0.42
CA SER A 208 2.07 -5.05 -0.91
C SER A 208 3.56 -4.93 -1.21
N PRO A 209 4.12 -5.82 -2.08
CA PRO A 209 5.50 -5.72 -2.54
C PRO A 209 5.82 -4.37 -3.19
N GLN A 210 4.90 -3.86 -4.02
CA GLN A 210 5.06 -2.56 -4.66
C GLN A 210 5.18 -1.42 -3.65
N THR A 211 4.34 -1.41 -2.60
CA THR A 211 4.44 -0.39 -1.53
C THR A 211 5.75 -0.52 -0.77
N ALA A 212 6.23 -1.74 -0.54
CA ALA A 212 7.51 -1.97 0.13
C ALA A 212 8.70 -1.40 -0.67
N GLU A 213 8.71 -1.61 -1.99
CA GLU A 213 9.73 -1.04 -2.87
C GLU A 213 9.70 0.49 -2.84
N GLN A 214 8.51 1.08 -2.99
CA GLN A 214 8.35 2.53 -2.92
C GLN A 214 8.75 3.11 -1.56
N LEU A 215 8.46 2.40 -0.47
CA LEU A 215 8.86 2.81 0.88
C LEU A 215 10.38 2.82 1.04
N VAL A 216 11.08 1.80 0.54
CA VAL A 216 12.55 1.74 0.60
C VAL A 216 13.16 2.90 -0.19
N ILE A 217 12.66 3.18 -1.40
CA ILE A 217 13.11 4.32 -2.21
C ILE A 217 12.87 5.63 -1.46
N ALA A 218 11.67 5.82 -0.91
CA ALA A 218 11.32 7.04 -0.18
C ALA A 218 12.19 7.25 1.06
N LEU A 219 12.44 6.20 1.84
CA LEU A 219 13.29 6.26 3.04
C LEU A 219 14.76 6.52 2.69
N ALA A 220 15.29 5.90 1.64
CA ALA A 220 16.65 6.14 1.16
C ALA A 220 16.87 7.57 0.63
N SER A 221 15.80 8.24 0.22
CA SER A 221 15.83 9.61 -0.30
C SER A 221 15.69 10.68 0.80
N LEU A 222 15.51 10.29 2.06
CA LEU A 222 15.38 11.24 3.16
C LEU A 222 16.72 11.93 3.47
N PRO A 223 16.73 13.25 3.69
CA PRO A 223 17.97 13.95 4.08
C PRO A 223 18.43 13.58 5.49
N THR A 224 17.50 13.13 6.34
CA THR A 224 17.77 12.73 7.72
C THR A 224 16.80 11.64 8.13
N LEU A 225 17.34 10.55 8.67
CA LEU A 225 16.58 9.43 9.22
C LEU A 225 17.16 9.08 10.59
N THR A 226 16.46 9.46 11.65
CA THR A 226 16.89 9.28 13.05
C THR A 226 15.97 8.34 13.82
N ALA A 227 14.76 8.11 13.32
CA ALA A 227 13.82 7.17 13.90
C ALA A 227 14.31 5.71 13.83
N MET A 228 13.95 4.92 14.84
CA MET A 228 14.16 3.48 14.84
C MET A 228 13.00 2.79 14.13
N LEU A 229 13.27 2.22 12.96
CA LEU A 229 12.23 1.68 12.09
C LEU A 229 11.87 0.23 12.45
N HIS A 230 10.59 -0.09 12.40
CA HIS A 230 10.08 -1.46 12.43
C HIS A 230 9.10 -1.65 11.28
N PHE A 231 9.17 -2.79 10.61
CA PHE A 231 8.29 -3.10 9.49
C PHE A 231 7.46 -4.34 9.79
N ALA A 232 6.14 -4.24 9.55
CA ALA A 232 5.22 -5.37 9.57
C ALA A 232 4.74 -5.62 8.15
N ALA A 233 5.11 -6.75 7.56
CA ALA A 233 4.82 -7.08 6.17
C ALA A 233 3.68 -8.10 6.08
N ILE A 234 2.71 -7.87 5.19
CA ILE A 234 1.54 -8.77 5.05
C ILE A 234 1.90 -10.15 4.46
N SER A 235 3.07 -10.27 3.83
CA SER A 235 3.54 -11.48 3.17
C SER A 235 5.06 -11.48 3.01
N ARG A 236 5.65 -12.65 2.71
CA ARG A 236 7.08 -12.78 2.40
C ARG A 236 7.51 -11.95 1.19
N ALA A 237 6.66 -11.88 0.16
CA ALA A 237 6.92 -11.05 -1.01
C ALA A 237 6.99 -9.57 -0.64
N THR A 238 6.15 -9.12 0.30
CA THR A 238 6.17 -7.75 0.83
C THR A 238 7.39 -7.49 1.71
N ALA A 239 7.84 -8.50 2.46
CA ALA A 239 9.00 -8.39 3.34
C ALA A 239 10.32 -8.31 2.56
N ALA A 240 10.42 -8.92 1.38
CA ALA A 240 11.69 -9.06 0.67
C ALA A 240 12.40 -7.73 0.35
N PRO A 241 11.73 -6.68 -0.18
CA PRO A 241 12.37 -5.37 -0.36
C PRO A 241 12.82 -4.72 0.96
N LEU A 242 12.01 -4.86 2.02
CA LEU A 242 12.29 -4.28 3.35
C LEU A 242 13.49 -4.96 4.01
N LEU A 243 13.62 -6.28 3.87
CA LEU A 243 14.78 -7.03 4.37
C LEU A 243 16.05 -6.63 3.64
N ARG A 244 16.00 -6.43 2.32
CA ARG A 244 17.16 -6.01 1.52
C ARG A 244 17.65 -4.60 1.85
N SER A 245 16.78 -3.73 2.36
CA SER A 245 17.16 -2.34 2.70
C SER A 245 18.00 -2.25 3.98
N CYS A 246 17.95 -3.28 4.84
CA CYS A 246 18.64 -3.31 6.14
C CYS A 246 18.30 -2.12 7.08
N LEU A 247 17.17 -1.42 6.85
CA LEU A 247 16.78 -0.23 7.60
C LEU A 247 16.19 -0.52 8.99
N GLY A 248 15.76 -1.77 9.24
CA GLY A 248 15.16 -2.16 10.50
C GLY A 248 14.63 -3.60 10.51
N PRO A 249 14.20 -4.12 11.68
CA PRO A 249 13.52 -5.41 11.79
C PRO A 249 12.27 -5.49 10.91
N VAL A 250 12.05 -6.66 10.32
CA VAL A 250 10.87 -6.97 9.52
C VAL A 250 10.19 -8.22 10.08
N ASP A 251 8.92 -8.09 10.47
CA ASP A 251 8.07 -9.19 10.88
C ASP A 251 7.02 -9.47 9.80
N VAL A 252 6.70 -10.74 9.57
CA VAL A 252 5.73 -11.15 8.54
C VAL A 252 4.46 -11.65 9.20
N ALA A 253 3.32 -11.12 8.78
CA ALA A 253 2.01 -11.58 9.21
C ALA A 253 1.82 -13.06 8.86
N ALA A 254 1.20 -13.81 9.78
CA ALA A 254 0.96 -15.24 9.59
C ALA A 254 0.01 -15.54 8.41
N ARG A 255 -0.86 -14.57 8.08
CA ARG A 255 -1.83 -14.63 6.99
C ARG A 255 -1.90 -13.28 6.28
N PRO A 256 -2.21 -13.23 4.98
CA PRO A 256 -2.23 -11.99 4.21
C PRO A 256 -3.53 -11.18 4.44
N GLU A 257 -3.84 -10.87 5.70
CA GLU A 257 -5.06 -10.19 6.12
C GLU A 257 -4.78 -9.10 7.17
N ALA A 258 -5.71 -8.16 7.32
CA ALA A 258 -5.55 -7.03 8.24
C ALA A 258 -5.48 -7.48 9.72
N ALA A 259 -6.25 -8.50 10.12
CA ALA A 259 -6.23 -9.01 11.49
C ALA A 259 -4.85 -9.57 11.87
N ALA A 260 -4.25 -10.39 11.01
CA ALA A 260 -2.90 -10.92 11.23
C ALA A 260 -1.82 -9.84 11.20
N MET A 261 -2.05 -8.70 10.52
CA MET A 261 -1.17 -7.54 10.61
C MET A 261 -1.25 -6.87 11.99
N LEU A 262 -2.45 -6.73 12.55
CA LEU A 262 -2.63 -6.22 13.92
C LEU A 262 -1.96 -7.15 14.92
N ASP A 263 -2.05 -8.46 14.74
CA ASP A 263 -1.36 -9.44 15.58
C ASP A 263 0.18 -9.26 15.57
N VAL A 264 0.77 -8.74 14.49
CA VAL A 264 2.21 -8.43 14.44
C VAL A 264 2.54 -7.18 15.23
N LEU A 265 1.64 -6.19 15.21
CA LEU A 265 1.78 -4.91 15.90
C LEU A 265 1.34 -4.95 17.38
N ASP A 266 0.83 -6.07 17.87
CA ASP A 266 0.32 -6.26 19.24
C ASP A 266 1.21 -7.22 20.05
N PRO A 267 1.86 -6.84 21.16
CA PRO A 267 1.98 -5.48 21.65
C PRO A 267 2.80 -4.65 20.67
N LEU A 268 2.74 -3.33 20.82
CA LEU A 268 3.48 -2.43 19.95
C LEU A 268 4.96 -2.80 19.92
N PRO A 269 5.64 -2.66 18.77
CA PRO A 269 7.02 -3.12 18.64
C PRO A 269 7.95 -2.51 19.70
N TRP A 270 7.71 -1.27 20.12
CA TRP A 270 8.49 -0.57 21.13
C TRP A 270 8.15 -0.97 22.58
N ASP A 271 7.01 -1.61 22.82
CA ASP A 271 6.66 -2.16 24.14
C ASP A 271 7.23 -3.58 24.31
N ASN A 272 8.00 -4.07 23.33
CA ASN A 272 8.61 -5.39 23.36
C ASN A 272 10.03 -5.31 23.96
N PRO A 273 10.25 -5.80 25.20
CA PRO A 273 11.55 -5.72 25.88
C PRO A 273 12.69 -6.46 25.16
N ARG A 274 12.38 -7.27 24.13
CA ARG A 274 13.37 -7.92 23.27
C ARG A 274 13.97 -7.00 22.20
N LEU A 275 13.45 -5.78 22.03
CA LEU A 275 14.00 -4.76 21.13
C LEU A 275 14.90 -3.77 21.87
N GLU A 276 14.71 -3.58 23.19
CA GLU A 276 15.57 -2.74 24.03
C GLU A 276 16.94 -3.38 24.34
N ALA A 277 17.02 -4.72 24.30
CA ALA A 277 18.24 -5.48 24.62
C ALA A 277 19.40 -5.37 23.60
N ARG A 278 19.37 -4.42 22.66
CA ARG A 278 20.50 -4.11 21.76
C ARG A 278 21.21 -2.78 22.06
N GLY A 279 20.81 -2.08 23.14
CA GLY A 279 21.38 -0.79 23.51
C GLY A 279 22.12 -0.75 24.85
N SER A 280 22.40 -1.89 25.48
CA SER A 280 23.13 -1.92 26.75
C SER A 280 23.93 -3.21 26.85
N ASN A 281 25.23 -3.12 26.57
CA ASN A 281 26.21 -3.94 27.26
C ASN A 281 27.55 -3.23 27.23
N ASP A 282 28.09 -3.07 28.43
CA ASP A 282 29.41 -2.54 28.80
C ASP A 282 30.58 -3.19 28.04
#